data_AF-A0A2X3EJ67-F1
#
_entry.id   AF-A0A2X3EJ67-F1
#
_cell.length_a   1.000
_cell.length_b   1.000
_cell.length_c   1.000
_cell.angle_alpha   90.00
_cell.angle_beta   90.00
_cell.angle_gamma   90.00
#
_symmetry.space_group_name_H-M   'P 1'
#
loop_
_entity.id
_entity.type
_entity.pdbx_description
1 polymer ?
#
loop_
_entity_poly.entity_id
_entity_poly.type
_entity_poly.pdbx_seq_one_letter_code
_entity_poly.pdbx_strand_id
1 'polypeptide(L)'
;MKDIVINNKSIQFEKQGEQIFCTSLDIAEVFEKRHDHILETIDNKIKNLREIGEEQCIPNFRESYEYRKIEGFKGVAKYRYYKLNRDAFSLIAMSLTGTKALKWQVQFPMLSTKWNKHLKYLRKKNS
;
A
#
# COMPACT_ATOMS: atom_id res chain seq x y z
N MET A 1 8.71 16.81 3.35
CA MET A 1 8.14 15.57 2.77
C MET A 1 9.23 14.51 2.88
N LYS A 2 8.93 13.29 3.36
CA LYS A 2 9.92 12.19 3.39
C LYS A 2 9.47 11.17 2.35
N ASP A 3 10.17 11.17 1.23
CA ASP A 3 9.97 10.21 0.17
C ASP A 3 10.53 8.87 0.63
N ILE A 4 9.69 7.84 0.74
CA ILE A 4 10.19 6.48 0.90
C ILE A 4 10.41 5.94 -0.50
N VAL A 5 11.67 5.78 -0.88
CA VAL A 5 12.06 5.18 -2.15
C VAL A 5 11.87 3.67 -2.04
N ILE A 6 10.86 3.14 -2.73
CA ILE A 6 10.67 1.70 -2.90
C ILE A 6 10.94 1.39 -4.37
N ASN A 7 11.91 0.51 -4.63
CA ASN A 7 12.26 0.06 -5.99
C ASN A 7 12.56 1.20 -6.99
N ASN A 8 13.34 2.21 -6.58
CA ASN A 8 13.74 3.35 -7.43
C ASN A 8 12.60 4.28 -7.87
N LYS A 9 11.39 4.12 -7.32
CA LYS A 9 10.26 5.04 -7.52
C LYS A 9 9.91 5.73 -6.22
N SER A 10 9.62 7.04 -6.33
CA SER A 10 9.19 7.86 -5.20
C SER A 10 7.68 7.77 -5.10
N ILE A 11 7.19 7.17 -4.02
CA ILE A 11 5.75 7.18 -3.72
C ILE A 11 5.47 8.48 -2.96
N GLN A 12 4.59 9.32 -3.51
CA GLN A 12 4.15 10.55 -2.87
C GLN A 12 3.15 10.20 -1.77
N PHE A 13 3.66 10.01 -0.55
CA PHE A 13 2.79 9.72 0.58
C PHE A 13 2.15 11.00 1.11
N GLU A 14 0.82 11.10 0.99
CA GLU A 14 0.03 12.15 1.63
C GLU A 14 0.16 11.96 3.15
N LYS A 15 0.96 12.80 3.83
CA LYS A 15 1.19 12.70 5.28
C LYS A 15 0.05 13.38 6.04
N GLN A 16 -0.90 12.60 6.56
CA GLN A 16 -1.84 13.07 7.59
C GLN A 16 -1.32 12.61 8.96
N GLY A 17 -0.61 13.48 9.68
CA GLY A 17 -0.03 13.15 10.98
C GLY A 17 1.17 12.19 10.88
N GLU A 18 1.18 11.09 11.64
CA GLU A 18 2.23 10.04 11.57
C GLU A 18 1.92 8.92 10.56
N GLN A 19 0.74 8.95 9.93
CA GLN A 19 0.30 7.91 9.00
C GLN A 19 0.67 8.25 7.56
N ILE A 20 1.13 7.21 6.86
CA ILE A 20 1.64 7.23 5.50
C ILE A 20 0.57 6.59 4.61
N PHE A 21 0.01 7.38 3.68
CA PHE A 21 -1.04 6.94 2.76
C PHE A 21 -0.51 6.83 1.33
N CYS A 22 -0.84 5.75 0.62
CA CYS A 22 -0.54 5.54 -0.79
C CYS A 22 -1.83 5.23 -1.56
N THR A 23 -1.80 5.39 -2.87
CA THR A 23 -2.93 5.05 -3.74
C THR A 23 -2.71 3.72 -4.46
N SER A 24 -3.81 3.07 -4.89
CA SER A 24 -3.70 1.88 -5.74
C SER A 24 -3.01 2.16 -7.08
N LEU A 25 -3.00 3.42 -7.54
CA LEU A 25 -2.23 3.87 -8.69
C LEU A 25 -0.72 3.82 -8.42
N ASP A 26 -0.29 4.30 -7.25
CA ASP A 26 1.13 4.25 -6.84
C ASP A 26 1.62 2.79 -6.73
N ILE A 27 0.78 1.90 -6.20
CA ILE A 27 1.09 0.46 -6.13
C ILE A 27 1.25 -0.13 -7.53
N ALA A 28 0.33 0.19 -8.44
CA ALA A 28 0.41 -0.26 -9.82
C ALA A 28 1.73 0.20 -10.47
N GLU A 29 2.15 1.43 -10.20
CA GLU A 29 3.40 1.98 -10.72
C GLU A 29 4.65 1.32 -10.12
N VAL A 30 4.70 1.13 -8.79
CA VAL A 30 5.84 0.57 -8.06
C VAL A 30 6.09 -0.89 -8.41
N PHE A 31 5.00 -1.65 -8.55
CA PHE A 31 5.07 -3.08 -8.88
C PHE A 31 4.98 -3.32 -10.39
N GLU A 32 4.88 -2.27 -11.21
CA GLU A 32 4.73 -2.32 -12.67
C GLU A 32 3.64 -3.30 -13.11
N LYS A 33 2.49 -3.20 -12.46
CA LYS A 33 1.29 -4.00 -12.76
C LYS A 33 0.19 -3.09 -13.28
N ARG A 34 -0.71 -3.65 -14.08
CA ARG A 34 -1.92 -2.93 -14.50
C ARG A 34 -2.77 -2.57 -13.29
N HIS A 35 -3.30 -1.36 -13.27
CA HIS A 35 -4.16 -0.87 -12.19
C HIS A 35 -5.40 -1.74 -11.98
N ASP A 36 -6.00 -2.25 -13.06
CA ASP A 36 -7.16 -3.15 -12.99
C ASP A 36 -6.88 -4.39 -12.11
N HIS A 37 -5.71 -5.01 -12.26
CA HIS A 37 -5.32 -6.18 -11.45
C HIS A 37 -5.09 -5.82 -9.98
N ILE A 38 -4.63 -4.59 -9.72
CA ILE A 38 -4.47 -4.11 -8.34
C ILE A 38 -5.84 -3.90 -7.69
N LEU A 39 -6.81 -3.33 -8.41
CA LEU A 39 -8.18 -3.19 -7.92
C LEU A 39 -8.80 -4.56 -7.60
N GLU A 40 -8.66 -5.52 -8.51
CA GLU A 40 -9.13 -6.89 -8.29
C GLU A 40 -8.46 -7.55 -7.08
N THR A 41 -7.14 -7.37 -6.93
CA THR A 41 -6.39 -7.86 -5.76
C THR A 41 -6.91 -7.24 -4.46
N ILE A 42 -7.24 -5.95 -4.46
CA ILE A 42 -7.79 -5.25 -3.30
C ILE A 42 -9.19 -5.76 -2.97
N ASP A 43 -10.07 -5.89 -3.96
CA ASP A 43 -11.44 -6.39 -3.76
C ASP A 43 -11.42 -7.82 -3.19
N ASN A 44 -10.57 -8.70 -3.75
CA ASN A 44 -10.36 -10.05 -3.22
C ASN A 44 -9.79 -10.03 -1.80
N LYS A 45 -8.87 -9.12 -1.49
CA LYS A 45 -8.32 -8.99 -0.13
C LYS A 45 -9.39 -8.58 0.87
N ILE A 46 -10.24 -7.59 0.53
CA ILE A 46 -11.35 -7.14 1.38
C ILE A 46 -12.33 -8.30 1.63
N LYS A 47 -12.64 -9.08 0.59
CA LYS A 47 -13.49 -10.27 0.72
C LYS A 47 -12.87 -11.29 1.68
N ASN A 48 -11.60 -11.64 1.49
CA ASN A 48 -10.90 -12.61 2.34
C ASN A 48 -10.82 -12.12 3.80
N LEU A 49 -10.63 -10.81 4.03
CA LEU A 49 -10.63 -10.23 5.38
C LEU A 49 -11.98 -10.43 6.10
N ARG A 50 -13.09 -10.30 5.38
CA ARG A 50 -14.43 -10.60 5.92
C ARG A 50 -14.59 -12.09 6.23
N GLU A 51 -14.11 -12.96 5.35
CA GLU A 51 -14.19 -14.42 5.53
C GLU A 51 -13.45 -14.92 6.77
N ILE A 52 -12.30 -14.31 7.09
CA ILE A 52 -11.52 -14.65 8.29
C ILE A 52 -11.95 -13.87 9.55
N GLY A 53 -12.96 -12.99 9.46
CA GLY A 53 -13.46 -12.19 10.58
C GLY A 53 -12.61 -10.98 10.97
N GLU A 54 -11.65 -10.58 10.14
CA GLU A 54 -10.71 -9.47 10.39
C GLU A 54 -11.23 -8.15 9.78
N GLU A 55 -12.50 -7.84 10.03
CA GLU A 55 -13.18 -6.68 9.45
C GLU A 55 -12.58 -5.34 9.89
N GLN A 56 -11.92 -5.29 11.05
CA GLN A 56 -11.25 -4.09 11.53
C GLN A 56 -10.08 -3.63 10.63
N CYS A 57 -9.61 -4.50 9.72
CA CYS A 57 -8.59 -4.13 8.72
C CYS A 57 -9.20 -3.47 7.47
N ILE A 58 -10.52 -3.58 7.24
CA ILE A 58 -11.19 -3.02 6.05
C ILE A 58 -11.14 -1.49 5.98
N PRO A 59 -11.29 -0.73 7.09
CA PRO A 59 -11.17 0.74 7.08
C PRO A 59 -9.83 1.28 6.55
N ASN A 60 -8.80 0.41 6.50
CA ASN A 60 -7.50 0.74 5.91
C ASN A 60 -7.54 0.84 4.38
N PHE A 61 -8.60 0.33 3.75
CA PHE A 61 -8.88 0.38 2.32
C PHE A 61 -9.99 1.39 2.04
N ARG A 62 -9.63 2.65 1.80
CA ARG A 62 -10.63 3.69 1.48
C ARG A 62 -10.86 3.75 -0.01
N GLU A 63 -12.05 3.36 -0.44
CA GLU A 63 -12.47 3.52 -1.82
C GLU A 63 -12.61 5.02 -2.16
N SER A 64 -12.15 5.41 -3.34
CA SER A 64 -12.17 6.80 -3.82
C SER A 64 -12.38 6.83 -5.34
N TYR A 65 -12.82 7.98 -5.84
CA TYR A 65 -13.16 8.14 -7.25
C TYR A 65 -12.58 9.43 -7.79
N GLU A 66 -11.96 9.35 -8.96
CA GLU A 66 -11.52 10.50 -9.72
C GLU A 66 -12.46 10.71 -10.91
N TYR A 67 -12.88 11.95 -11.13
CA TYR A 67 -13.77 12.32 -12.22
C TYR A 67 -12.97 13.12 -13.24
N ARG A 68 -12.75 12.57 -14.43
CA ARG A 68 -12.06 13.27 -15.53
C ARG A 68 -13.03 13.60 -16.63
N LYS A 69 -12.95 14.82 -17.14
CA LYS A 69 -13.67 15.22 -18.36
C LYS A 69 -13.06 14.48 -19.55
N ILE A 70 -13.90 13.90 -20.38
CA ILE A 70 -13.47 13.26 -21.62
C ILE A 70 -13.31 14.35 -22.66
N GLU A 71 -12.10 14.62 -23.13
CA GLU A 71 -11.89 15.56 -24.23
C GLU A 71 -12.63 15.09 -25.47
N GLY A 72 -13.44 15.97 -26.07
CA GLY A 72 -14.24 15.68 -27.27
C GLY A 72 -15.64 15.11 -27.01
N PHE A 73 -16.04 14.84 -25.76
CA PHE A 73 -17.41 14.38 -25.43
C PHE A 73 -17.99 15.15 -24.24
N LYS A 74 -19.31 15.37 -24.21
CA LYS A 74 -20.04 15.92 -23.04
C LYS A 74 -20.20 14.84 -21.95
N GLY A 75 -19.12 14.19 -21.56
CA GLY A 75 -19.11 13.09 -20.58
C GLY A 75 -18.02 13.26 -19.53
N VAL A 76 -18.29 12.75 -18.33
CA VAL A 76 -17.32 12.64 -17.24
C VAL A 76 -17.06 11.16 -17.01
N ALA A 77 -15.80 10.74 -17.14
CA ALA A 77 -15.37 9.39 -16.82
C ALA A 77 -15.06 9.29 -15.32
N LYS A 78 -15.60 8.24 -14.68
CA LYS A 78 -15.39 7.92 -13.26
C LYS A 78 -14.34 6.82 -13.14
N TYR A 79 -13.19 7.16 -12.56
CA TYR A 79 -12.09 6.23 -12.32
C TYR A 79 -12.04 5.83 -10.85
N ARG A 80 -12.18 4.53 -10.57
CA ARG A 80 -12.13 3.98 -9.22
C ARG A 80 -10.68 3.76 -8.79
N TYR A 81 -10.33 4.19 -7.57
CA TYR A 81 -9.04 3.88 -6.96
C TYR A 81 -9.19 3.73 -5.45
N TYR A 82 -8.15 3.23 -4.78
CA TYR A 82 -8.14 3.08 -3.33
C TYR A 82 -7.05 3.95 -2.72
N LYS A 83 -7.36 4.62 -1.61
CA LYS A 83 -6.38 5.17 -0.67
C LYS A 83 -6.12 4.14 0.41
N LEU A 84 -4.86 3.78 0.59
CA LEU A 84 -4.38 2.68 1.42
C LEU A 84 -3.40 3.24 2.45
N ASN A 85 -3.56 2.86 3.71
CA ASN A 85 -2.54 3.13 4.71
C ASN A 85 -1.37 2.14 4.60
N ARG A 86 -0.35 2.32 5.43
CA ARG A 86 0.84 1.44 5.49
C ARG A 86 0.50 -0.05 5.64
N ASP A 87 -0.48 -0.40 6.47
CA ASP A 87 -0.81 -1.79 6.77
C ASP A 87 -1.55 -2.44 5.60
N ALA A 88 -2.53 -1.74 5.02
CA ALA A 88 -3.19 -2.16 3.79
C ALA A 88 -2.20 -2.31 2.63
N PHE A 89 -1.28 -1.35 2.46
CA PHE A 89 -0.20 -1.45 1.48
C PHE A 89 0.64 -2.71 1.69
N SER A 90 1.04 -2.99 2.93
CA SER A 90 1.88 -4.16 3.23
C SER A 90 1.15 -5.47 2.91
N LEU A 91 -0.14 -5.57 3.25
CA LEU A 91 -0.98 -6.72 2.92
C LEU A 91 -1.10 -6.95 1.40
N ILE A 92 -1.25 -5.88 0.62
CA ILE A 92 -1.33 -5.95 -0.84
C ILE A 92 0.02 -6.32 -1.44
N ALA A 93 1.10 -5.62 -1.04
CA ALA A 93 2.45 -5.90 -1.50
C ALA A 93 2.87 -7.35 -1.24
N MET A 94 2.41 -7.95 -0.14
CA MET A 94 2.61 -9.37 0.16
C MET A 94 1.76 -10.32 -0.69
N SER A 95 0.57 -9.92 -1.14
CA SER A 95 -0.24 -10.75 -2.06
C SER A 95 0.18 -10.65 -3.53
N LEU A 96 0.99 -9.65 -3.90
CA LEU A 96 1.47 -9.52 -5.26
C LEU A 96 2.56 -10.54 -5.56
N THR A 97 2.56 -11.04 -6.79
CA THR A 97 3.58 -11.95 -7.32
C THR A 97 4.56 -11.21 -8.25
N GLY A 98 5.84 -11.60 -8.23
CA GLY A 98 6.89 -11.05 -9.09
C GLY A 98 8.20 -10.78 -8.35
N THR A 99 9.29 -10.58 -9.08
CA THR A 99 10.65 -10.39 -8.51
C THR A 99 10.73 -9.17 -7.58
N LYS A 100 10.03 -8.08 -7.91
CA LYS A 100 9.93 -6.87 -7.08
C LYS A 100 9.12 -7.09 -5.81
N ALA A 101 8.02 -7.81 -5.89
CA ALA A 101 7.22 -8.18 -4.73
C ALA A 101 7.99 -9.14 -3.82
N LEU A 102 8.71 -10.12 -4.38
CA LEU A 102 9.56 -11.04 -3.63
C LEU A 102 10.69 -10.29 -2.90
N LYS A 103 11.37 -9.34 -3.57
CA LYS A 103 12.38 -8.50 -2.93
C LYS A 103 11.81 -7.73 -1.74
N TRP A 104 10.60 -7.18 -1.89
CA TRP A 104 9.89 -6.51 -0.79
C TRP A 104 9.55 -7.48 0.35
N GLN A 105 9.00 -8.65 0.03
CA GLN A 105 8.66 -9.70 0.99
C GLN A 105 9.88 -10.17 1.79
N VAL A 106 11.07 -10.29 1.18
CA VAL A 106 12.31 -10.65 1.90
C VAL A 106 12.79 -9.52 2.80
N GLN A 107 12.68 -8.27 2.35
CA GLN A 107 13.14 -7.12 3.13
C GLN A 107 12.25 -6.83 4.34
N PHE A 108 10.94 -7.09 4.26
CA PHE A 108 10.00 -6.76 5.33
C PHE A 108 10.31 -7.47 6.67
N PRO A 109 10.50 -8.81 6.75
CA PRO A 109 10.94 -9.47 7.97
C PRO A 109 12.30 -8.99 8.46
N MET A 110 13.27 -8.77 7.54
CA MET A 110 14.60 -8.29 7.93
C MET A 110 14.56 -6.90 8.57
N LEU A 111 13.68 -6.01 8.08
CA LEU A 111 13.43 -4.73 8.71
C LEU A 111 12.93 -4.94 10.15
N SER A 112 11.90 -5.77 10.33
CA SER A 112 11.35 -6.08 11.67
C SER A 112 12.41 -6.61 12.64
N THR A 113 13.27 -7.55 12.21
CA THR A 113 14.36 -8.07 13.06
C THR A 113 15.38 -7.00 13.41
N LYS A 114 15.77 -6.13 12.46
CA LYS A 114 16.70 -5.03 12.71
C LYS A 114 16.13 -4.04 13.72
N TRP A 115 14.86 -3.65 13.57
CA TRP A 115 14.15 -2.79 14.52
C TRP A 115 14.13 -3.38 15.92
N ASN A 116 13.75 -4.65 16.07
CA ASN A 116 13.74 -5.34 17.36
C ASN A 116 15.13 -5.42 18.02
N LYS A 117 16.19 -5.66 17.23
CA LYS A 117 17.57 -5.68 17.74
C LYS A 117 18.00 -4.29 18.22
N HIS A 118 17.63 -3.24 17.49
CA HIS A 118 17.92 -1.85 17.87
C HIS A 118 17.20 -1.44 19.16
N LEU A 119 15.92 -1.79 19.32
CA LEU A 119 15.16 -1.54 20.55
C LEU A 119 15.77 -2.25 21.77
N LYS A 120 16.21 -3.51 21.61
CA LYS A 120 16.93 -4.23 22.68
C LYS A 120 18.25 -3.56 23.06
N TYR A 121 18.98 -3.00 22.10
CA TYR A 121 20.21 -2.25 22.35
C TYR A 121 19.94 -0.97 23.16
N LEU A 122 18.95 -0.19 22.77
CA LEU A 122 18.56 1.03 23.50
C LEU A 122 18.09 0.72 24.93
N ARG A 123 17.33 -0.36 25.13
CA ARG A 123 16.88 -0.78 26.47
C ARG A 123 18.04 -1.18 27.39
N LYS A 124 19.07 -1.84 26.85
CA LYS A 124 20.28 -2.23 27.61
C LYS A 124 21.20 -1.07 27.98
N LYS A 125 21.12 0.05 27.27
CA LYS A 125 21.97 1.24 27.50
C LYS A 125 21.35 2.20 28.53
N ASN A 126 20.04 2.08 28.77
CA ASN A 126 19.28 2.86 29.73
C ASN A 126 18.91 2.05 31.01
N SER A 127 19.62 0.94 31.26
CA SER A 127 19.57 0.13 32.50
C SER A 127 20.99 0.01 33.03
#